data_AF-A0A956IJJ2-F1
#
_entry.id   AF-A0A956IJJ2-F1
#
_cell.length_a   1.000
_cell.length_b   1.000
_cell.length_c   1.000
_cell.angle_alpha   90.00
_cell.angle_beta   90.00
_cell.angle_gamma   90.00
#
_symmetry.space_group_name_H-M   'P 1'
#
loop_
_entity.id
_entity.type
_entity.pdbx_description
1 polymer ?
#
loop_
_entity_poly.entity_id
_entity_poly.type
_entity_poly.pdbx_seq_one_letter_code
_entity_poly.pdbx_strand_id
1 'polypeptide(L)'
;MSAKKKTPKRLTKRERKALEGKGTSGADGHIHCVACGAHLHAEQFTGRPSTARWVRCQHGSRFASCVGCTQETMRRLAEHDRTGRPVQMAQAWH
;
A
#
# COMPACT_ATOMS: atom_id res chain seq x y z
N MET A 1 -33.22 -16.01 36.63
CA MET A 1 -32.94 -14.79 35.84
C MET A 1 -31.96 -15.15 34.73
N SER A 2 -32.46 -15.47 33.52
CA SER A 2 -31.63 -16.01 32.43
C SER A 2 -31.06 -14.89 31.55
N ALA A 3 -29.73 -14.70 31.59
CA ALA A 3 -29.02 -13.73 30.75
C ALA A 3 -28.94 -14.23 29.29
N LYS A 4 -29.61 -13.53 28.36
CA LYS A 4 -29.56 -13.78 26.91
C LYS A 4 -28.17 -13.43 26.36
N LYS A 5 -27.41 -14.43 25.91
CA LYS A 5 -26.14 -14.25 25.19
C LYS A 5 -26.41 -13.72 23.78
N LYS A 6 -25.89 -12.54 23.45
CA LYS A 6 -25.97 -11.94 22.10
C LYS A 6 -25.05 -12.71 21.14
N THR A 7 -25.62 -13.25 20.07
CA THR A 7 -24.90 -13.90 18.98
C THR A 7 -24.00 -12.89 18.24
N PRO A 8 -22.74 -13.23 17.90
CA PRO A 8 -21.90 -12.32 17.13
C PRO A 8 -22.44 -12.16 15.71
N LYS A 9 -22.65 -10.90 15.29
CA LYS A 9 -23.06 -10.55 13.93
C LYS A 9 -22.01 -11.07 12.94
N ARG A 10 -22.42 -11.92 12.01
CA ARG A 10 -21.57 -12.38 10.89
C ARG A 10 -21.35 -11.19 9.96
N LEU A 11 -20.19 -10.55 10.05
CA LEU A 11 -19.78 -9.47 9.15
C LEU A 11 -19.77 -9.96 7.71
N THR A 12 -20.39 -9.17 6.83
CA THR A 12 -20.42 -9.46 5.39
C THR A 12 -19.01 -9.31 4.81
N LYS A 13 -18.74 -9.98 3.68
CA LYS A 13 -17.42 -9.94 3.00
C LYS A 13 -16.96 -8.50 2.71
N ARG A 14 -17.91 -7.57 2.54
CA ARG A 14 -17.67 -6.17 2.22
C ARG A 14 -17.19 -5.36 3.43
N GLU A 15 -17.72 -5.64 4.62
CA GLU A 15 -17.32 -4.99 5.87
C GLU A 15 -15.97 -5.50 6.38
N ARG A 16 -15.66 -6.78 6.14
CA ARG A 16 -14.31 -7.34 6.40
C ARG A 16 -13.22 -6.59 5.61
N LYS A 17 -13.47 -6.30 4.34
CA LYS A 17 -12.55 -5.54 3.47
C LYS A 17 -12.40 -4.06 3.85
N ALA A 18 -13.34 -3.47 4.58
CA ALA A 18 -13.23 -2.08 5.04
C ALA A 18 -12.43 -1.97 6.35
N LEU A 19 -12.51 -3.01 7.20
CA LEU A 19 -11.66 -3.18 8.39
C LEU A 19 -10.23 -3.60 8.03
N GLU A 20 -10.07 -4.42 6.99
CA GLU A 20 -8.81 -4.57 6.27
C GLU A 20 -8.55 -3.32 5.42
N GLY A 21 -8.43 -2.17 6.09
CA GLY A 21 -7.78 -1.01 5.50
C GLY A 21 -6.50 -1.52 4.85
N LYS A 22 -6.43 -1.42 3.53
CA LYS A 22 -5.32 -1.94 2.71
C LYS A 22 -4.08 -1.05 2.92
N GLY A 23 -3.59 -1.01 4.16
CA GLY A 23 -2.27 -0.60 4.55
C GLY A 23 -1.52 -1.87 4.91
N THR A 24 -0.90 -2.50 3.91
CA THR A 24 0.03 -3.61 4.15
C THR A 24 1.25 -3.04 4.86
N SER A 25 1.29 -3.11 6.19
CA SER A 25 2.47 -2.76 6.98
C SER A 25 2.50 -3.59 8.25
N GLY A 26 3.34 -4.64 8.24
CA GLY A 26 3.67 -5.53 9.36
C GLY A 26 3.04 -6.92 9.18
N ALA A 27 3.76 -8.02 8.93
CA ALA A 27 5.17 -8.35 9.14
C ALA A 27 5.75 -9.05 7.88
N ASP A 28 7.04 -8.83 7.58
CA ASP A 28 7.77 -9.46 6.46
C ASP A 28 7.16 -9.28 5.06
N GLY A 29 6.48 -8.15 4.84
CA GLY A 29 5.81 -7.86 3.58
C GLY A 29 6.79 -7.36 2.53
N HIS A 30 6.92 -8.10 1.42
CA HIS A 30 7.69 -7.70 0.25
C HIS A 30 7.25 -6.30 -0.25
N ILE A 31 8.05 -5.26 0.02
CA ILE A 31 7.72 -3.89 -0.40
C ILE A 31 8.23 -3.74 -1.83
N HIS A 32 7.36 -3.57 -2.82
CA HIS A 32 7.80 -3.41 -4.21
C HIS A 32 7.72 -1.95 -4.66
N CYS A 33 8.66 -1.54 -5.49
CA CYS A 33 8.55 -0.26 -6.19
C CYS A 33 7.35 -0.30 -7.14
N VAL A 34 6.46 0.68 -7.03
CA VAL A 34 5.28 0.79 -7.92
C VAL A 34 5.65 0.92 -9.39
N ALA A 35 6.75 1.58 -9.71
CA ALA A 35 7.12 1.92 -11.07
C ALA A 35 7.91 0.81 -11.76
N CYS A 36 8.92 0.23 -11.10
CA CYS A 36 9.75 -0.82 -11.69
C CYS A 36 9.42 -2.22 -11.20
N GLY A 37 8.76 -2.40 -10.05
CA GLY A 37 8.46 -3.70 -9.47
C GLY A 37 9.58 -4.31 -8.62
N ALA A 38 10.74 -3.66 -8.54
CA ALA A 38 11.87 -4.15 -7.75
C ALA A 38 11.51 -4.28 -6.27
N HIS A 39 12.01 -5.33 -5.63
CA HIS A 39 11.86 -5.53 -4.20
C HIS A 39 12.70 -4.51 -3.40
N LEU A 40 12.07 -3.89 -2.42
CA LEU A 40 12.61 -2.89 -1.52
C LEU A 40 12.54 -3.45 -0.10
N HIS A 41 13.68 -3.44 0.58
CA HIS A 41 13.75 -3.86 1.97
C HIS A 41 13.39 -2.69 2.89
N ALA A 42 12.83 -2.97 4.06
CA ALA A 42 12.44 -1.93 5.03
C ALA A 42 13.65 -1.03 5.41
N GLU A 43 14.84 -1.61 5.46
CA GLU A 43 16.11 -0.92 5.74
C GLU A 43 16.44 0.16 4.69
N GLN A 44 15.97 0.01 3.46
CA GLN A 44 16.21 1.00 2.39
C GLN A 44 15.44 2.30 2.60
N PHE A 45 14.38 2.28 3.40
CA PHE A 45 13.56 3.45 3.72
C PHE A 45 14.10 4.23 4.92
N THR A 46 14.82 3.57 5.82
CA THR A 46 15.34 4.16 7.07
C THR A 46 16.86 4.37 7.03
N GLY A 47 17.57 3.61 6.19
CA GLY A 47 19.02 3.69 5.99
C GLY A 47 19.47 5.05 5.47
N ARG A 48 20.71 5.41 5.78
CA ARG A 48 21.41 6.56 5.19
C ARG A 48 22.59 6.06 4.36
N PRO A 49 22.62 6.27 3.03
CA PRO A 49 21.60 6.95 2.22
C PRO A 49 20.34 6.10 2.02
N SER A 50 19.17 6.75 1.98
CA SER A 50 17.90 6.06 1.72
C SER A 50 17.78 5.73 0.24
N THR A 51 17.74 4.45 -0.13
CA THR A 51 17.57 3.99 -1.52
C THR A 51 16.11 3.78 -1.91
N ALA A 52 15.19 3.89 -0.94
CA ALA A 52 13.75 3.83 -1.15
C ALA A 52 13.01 4.97 -0.42
N ARG A 53 11.85 5.35 -0.96
CA ARG A 53 11.00 6.41 -0.42
C ARG A 53 9.52 6.07 -0.53
N TRP A 54 8.77 6.51 0.48
CA TRP A 54 7.31 6.50 0.46
C TRP A 54 6.78 7.75 -0.23
N VAL A 55 5.97 7.56 -1.27
CA VAL A 55 5.25 8.62 -1.98
C VAL A 55 3.77 8.54 -1.64
N ARG A 56 3.11 9.68 -1.47
CA ARG A 56 1.67 9.77 -1.16
C ARG A 56 0.91 10.32 -2.35
N CYS A 57 -0.26 9.76 -2.62
CA CYS A 57 -1.22 10.33 -3.55
C CYS A 57 -2.12 11.35 -2.84
N GLN A 58 -2.88 12.15 -3.59
CA GLN A 58 -3.79 13.16 -3.02
C GLN A 58 -4.93 12.54 -2.20
N HIS A 59 -5.28 11.29 -2.48
CA HIS A 59 -6.26 10.51 -1.72
C HIS A 59 -5.73 9.98 -0.37
N GLY A 60 -4.47 10.24 -0.03
CA GLY A 60 -3.84 9.84 1.24
C GLY A 60 -3.24 8.43 1.27
N SER A 61 -3.30 7.67 0.16
CA SER A 61 -2.65 6.36 0.07
C SER A 61 -1.14 6.49 -0.09
N ARG A 62 -0.38 5.54 0.48
CA ARG A 62 1.09 5.48 0.43
C ARG A 62 1.56 4.39 -0.49
N PHE A 63 2.60 4.69 -1.26
CA PHE A 63 3.19 3.81 -2.26
C PHE A 63 4.72 3.83 -2.14
N ALA A 64 5.35 2.68 -2.32
CA ALA A 64 6.78 2.54 -2.26
C ALA A 64 7.43 2.84 -3.62
N SER A 65 8.56 3.54 -3.60
CA SER A 65 9.36 3.84 -4.78
C SER A 65 10.85 3.73 -4.48
N CYS A 66 11.64 3.19 -5.39
CA CYS A 66 13.09 3.35 -5.31
C CYS A 66 13.46 4.79 -5.72
N VAL A 67 14.62 5.27 -5.28
CA VAL A 67 15.09 6.61 -5.62
C VAL A 67 15.16 6.85 -7.14
N GLY A 68 15.52 5.84 -7.93
CA GLY A 68 15.60 5.94 -9.39
C GLY A 68 14.24 6.09 -10.09
N CYS A 69 13.15 5.60 -9.49
CA CYS A 69 11.82 5.62 -10.11
C CYS A 69 10.85 6.59 -9.43
N THR A 70 11.34 7.51 -8.59
CA THR A 70 10.48 8.44 -7.83
C THR A 70 9.65 9.33 -8.77
N GLN A 71 10.25 9.87 -9.84
CA GLN A 71 9.51 10.69 -10.81
C GLN A 71 8.42 9.91 -11.55
N GLU A 72 8.75 8.73 -12.06
CA GLU A 72 7.78 7.86 -12.73
C GLU A 72 6.65 7.43 -11.79
N THR A 73 6.99 7.15 -10.52
CA THR A 73 5.98 6.85 -9.50
C THR A 73 5.06 8.04 -9.29
N MET A 74 5.59 9.26 -9.16
CA MET A 74 4.78 10.48 -9.04
C MET A 74 3.87 10.69 -10.25
N ARG A 75 4.35 10.44 -11.48
CA ARG A 75 3.53 10.51 -12.70
C ARG A 75 2.36 9.53 -12.66
N ARG A 76 2.61 8.28 -12.27
CA ARG A 76 1.55 7.25 -12.13
C ARG A 76 0.54 7.60 -11.04
N LEU A 77 1.00 8.18 -9.94
CA LEU A 77 0.12 8.69 -8.88
C LEU A 77 -0.70 9.89 -9.35
N ALA A 78 -0.12 10.82 -10.11
CA ALA A 78 -0.87 11.93 -10.69
C ALA A 78 -1.95 11.47 -11.68
N GLU A 79 -1.69 10.42 -12.46
CA GLU A 79 -2.69 9.77 -13.32
C GLU A 79 -3.82 9.13 -12.50
N HIS A 80 -3.47 8.40 -11.44
CA HIS A 80 -4.42 7.84 -10.49
C HIS A 80 -5.28 8.94 -9.83
N ASP A 81 -4.66 10.04 -9.41
CA ASP A 81 -5.33 11.15 -8.75
C ASP A 81 -6.30 11.87 -9.71
N ARG A 82 -5.90 12.06 -10.96
CA ARG A 82 -6.74 12.72 -11.98
C ARG A 82 -7.91 11.87 -12.45
N THR A 83 -7.71 10.56 -12.61
CA THR A 83 -8.71 9.67 -13.22
C THR A 83 -9.54 8.89 -12.19
N GLY A 84 -9.10 8.86 -10.92
CA GLY A 84 -9.66 7.98 -9.89
C GLY A 84 -9.42 6.49 -10.16
N ARG A 85 -8.70 6.12 -11.23
CA ARG A 85 -8.42 4.72 -11.59
C ARG A 85 -7.28 4.17 -10.73
N PRO A 86 -7.20 2.85 -10.49
CA PRO A 86 -6.11 2.26 -9.73
C PRO A 86 -4.73 2.61 -10.30
N VAL A 87 -3.76 2.86 -9.40
CA VAL A 87 -2.36 3.09 -9.76
C VAL A 87 -1.86 1.92 -10.61
N GLN A 88 -1.26 2.23 -11.75
CA GLN A 88 -0.66 1.23 -12.63
C GLN A 88 0.65 0.73 -12.00
N MET A 89 0.56 -0.35 -11.22
CA MET A 89 1.73 -0.98 -10.59
C MET A 89 2.44 -1.90 -11.58
N ALA A 90 3.78 -1.85 -11.59
CA ALA A 90 4.59 -2.83 -12.31
C ALA A 90 4.49 -4.22 -11.64
N GLN A 91 4.77 -5.27 -12.43
CA GLN A 91 4.89 -6.61 -11.90
C GLN A 91 6.10 -6.70 -10.96
N ALA A 92 5.91 -7.32 -9.80
CA ALA A 92 6.99 -7.59 -8.87
C ALA A 92 8.00 -8.55 -9.50
N TRP A 93 9.28 -8.21 -9.39
CA TRP A 93 10.38 -9.09 -9.78
C TRP A 93 11.45 -9.08 -8.68
N HIS A 94 12.10 -10.23 -8.53
CA HIS A 94 13.06 -10.54 -7.47
C HIS A 94 14.44 -10.75 -8.08
#